data_AF-A0A2G8K3X6-F1
#
_entry.id   AF-A0A2G8K3X6-F1
#
_cell.length_a   1.000
_cell.length_b   1.000
_cell.length_c   1.000
_cell.angle_alpha   90.00
_cell.angle_beta   90.00
_cell.angle_gamma   90.00
#
_symmetry.space_group_name_H-M   'P 1'
#
loop_
_entity.id
_entity.type
_entity.pdbx_description
1 polymer ?
#
loop_
_entity_poly.entity_id
_entity_poly.type
_entity_poly.pdbx_seq_one_letter_code
_entity_poly.pdbx_strand_id
1 'polypeptide(L)' 'HGKPFVWSPFIQRPLHKRKGGQVRFSNDQTMELEKKFENQKYLSPPERKKLAKLLQLSERQ' A
#
# COMPACT_ATOMS: atom_id res chain seq x y z
N HIS A 1 32.33 -32.85 -30.12
CA HIS A 1 31.81 -33.05 -28.75
C HIS A 1 31.06 -31.80 -28.30
N GLY A 2 29.76 -31.71 -28.59
CA GLY A 2 28.93 -30.56 -28.23
C GLY A 2 28.39 -30.71 -26.81
N LYS A 3 28.65 -29.73 -25.94
CA LYS A 3 28.07 -29.70 -24.59
C LYS A 3 26.57 -29.35 -24.71
N PRO A 4 25.64 -30.08 -24.05
CA PRO A 4 24.24 -29.72 -24.11
C PRO A 4 24.00 -28.43 -23.32
N PHE A 5 23.28 -27.51 -23.95
CA PHE A 5 22.78 -26.28 -23.36
C PHE A 5 21.69 -26.65 -22.34
N VAL A 6 22.07 -26.87 -21.08
CA VAL A 6 21.11 -27.02 -19.99
C VAL A 6 20.46 -25.67 -19.72
N TRP A 7 19.25 -25.48 -20.23
CA TRP A 7 18.34 -24.43 -19.78
C TRP A 7 17.95 -24.75 -18.33
N SER A 8 18.58 -24.11 -17.35
CA SER A 8 18.15 -24.19 -15.95
C SER A 8 16.91 -23.29 -15.75
N PRO A 9 15.70 -23.83 -15.48
CA PRO A 9 14.49 -23.01 -15.43
C PRO A 9 14.19 -22.49 -14.01
N PHE A 10 15.16 -22.46 -13.10
CA PHE A 10 14.90 -22.11 -11.71
C PHE A 10 16.07 -21.41 -11.03
N ILE A 11 16.52 -20.31 -11.62
CA ILE A 11 17.15 -19.28 -10.80
C ILE A 11 16.05 -18.73 -9.90
N GLN A 12 16.12 -19.06 -8.62
CA GLN A 12 15.33 -18.42 -7.57
C GLN A 12 15.65 -16.93 -7.63
N ARG A 13 14.86 -16.18 -8.41
CA ARG A 13 14.94 -14.73 -8.43
C ARG A 13 14.72 -14.31 -6.97
N PRO A 14 15.61 -13.51 -6.35
CA PRO A 14 15.32 -12.96 -5.05
C PRO A 14 13.94 -12.34 -5.14
N LEU A 15 13.05 -12.76 -4.23
CA LEU A 15 11.64 -12.38 -4.16
C LEU A 15 11.57 -10.89 -4.48
N HIS A 16 11.24 -10.55 -5.73
CA HIS A 16 11.16 -9.16 -6.14
C HIS A 16 10.11 -8.59 -5.21
N LYS A 17 10.55 -7.75 -4.26
CA LYS A 17 9.65 -6.87 -3.50
C LYS A 17 8.79 -6.23 -4.57
N ARG A 18 7.52 -6.62 -4.63
CA ARG A 18 6.65 -6.29 -5.77
C ARG A 18 6.80 -4.80 -6.00
N LYS A 19 7.18 -4.43 -7.23
CA LYS A 19 7.33 -3.04 -7.65
C LYS A 19 5.92 -2.46 -7.73
N GLY A 20 5.39 -2.07 -6.58
CA GLY A 20 3.98 -1.78 -6.43
C GLY A 20 3.76 -1.23 -5.04
N GLY A 21 4.06 0.06 -4.88
CA GLY A 21 3.73 0.87 -3.72
C GLY A 21 2.23 1.08 -3.60
N GLN A 22 1.45 0.00 -3.65
CA GLN A 22 0.05 0.03 -3.30
C GLN A 22 -0.02 0.15 -1.78
N VAL A 23 -0.17 1.39 -1.35
CA VAL A 23 -0.59 1.68 -0.01
C VAL A 23 -1.96 1.05 0.20
N ARG A 24 -2.11 0.28 1.27
CA ARG A 24 -3.41 -0.13 1.80
C ARG A 24 -3.52 0.35 3.23
N PHE A 25 -4.68 0.86 3.58
CA PHE A 25 -5.00 1.13 4.98
C PHE A 25 -5.15 -0.18 5.75
N SER A 26 -4.86 -0.15 7.04
CA SER A 26 -5.27 -1.23 7.95
C SER A 26 -6.80 -1.27 8.05
N ASN A 27 -7.33 -2.36 8.62
CA ASN A 27 -8.76 -2.49 8.84
C ASN A 27 -9.29 -1.37 9.74
N ASP A 28 -8.58 -1.08 10.84
CA ASP A 28 -8.94 -0.02 11.78
C ASP A 28 -8.90 1.37 11.14
N GLN A 29 -7.89 1.63 10.29
CA GLN A 29 -7.80 2.87 9.53
C GLN A 29 -8.99 3.02 8.56
N THR A 30 -9.38 1.94 7.89
CA THR A 30 -10.52 1.94 6.96
C THR A 30 -11.83 2.22 7.70
N MET A 31 -12.07 1.55 8.83
CA MET A 31 -13.26 1.77 9.65
C MET A 31 -13.40 3.21 10.14
N GLU A 32 -12.32 3.82 10.64
CA GLU A 32 -12.38 5.21 11.10
C GLU A 32 -12.60 6.21 9.95
N LEU A 33 -12.05 5.93 8.76
CA LEU A 33 -12.31 6.72 7.55
C LEU A 33 -13.77 6.61 7.12
N GLU A 34 -14.35 5.41 7.10
CA GLU A 34 -15.76 5.17 6.77
C GLU A 34 -16.68 5.89 7.74
N LYS A 35 -16.45 5.73 9.05
CA LYS A 35 -17.20 6.43 10.11
C LYS A 35 -17.12 7.95 9.95
N LYS A 36 -15.96 8.50 9.60
CA LYS A 36 -15.84 9.94 9.32
C LYS A 36 -16.59 10.33 8.05
N PHE A 37 -16.53 9.53 7.01
CA PHE A 37 -17.19 9.80 5.74
C PHE A 37 -18.72 9.78 5.83
N GLU A 38 -19.29 8.87 6.64
CA GLU A 38 -20.73 8.82 6.92
C GLU A 38 -21.24 10.13 7.52
N ASN A 39 -20.48 10.71 8.44
CA ASN A 39 -20.82 11.97 9.11
C ASN A 39 -20.48 13.19 8.26
N GLN A 40 -19.36 13.14 7.52
CA GLN A 40 -18.82 14.26 6.76
C GLN A 40 -18.06 13.76 5.53
N LYS A 41 -18.73 13.82 4.37
CA LYS A 41 -18.19 13.35 3.08
C LYS A 41 -16.97 14.13 2.59
N TYR A 42 -16.81 15.37 3.04
CA TYR A 42 -15.74 16.27 2.60
C TYR A 42 -15.05 16.94 3.78
N LEU A 43 -13.75 16.73 3.88
CA LEU A 43 -12.89 17.39 4.86
C LEU A 43 -12.14 18.55 4.19
N SER A 44 -12.04 19.67 4.91
CA SER A 44 -11.14 20.76 4.54
C SER A 44 -9.67 20.30 4.66
N PRO A 45 -8.71 20.97 3.99
CA PRO A 45 -7.29 20.63 4.10
C PRO A 45 -6.74 20.49 5.54
N PRO A 46 -7.04 21.38 6.50
CA PRO A 46 -6.55 21.22 7.87
C PRO A 46 -7.19 20.04 8.61
N GLU A 47 -8.47 19.77 8.39
CA GLU A 47 -9.17 18.63 9.00
C GLU A 47 -8.62 17.30 8.49
N ARG A 48 -8.35 17.22 7.18
CA ARG A 48 -7.70 16.05 6.57
C ARG A 48 -6.33 15.78 7.17
N LYS A 49 -5.50 16.82 7.36
CA LYS A 49 -4.18 16.68 8.00
C LYS A 49 -4.29 16.18 9.44
N LYS A 50 -5.27 16.68 10.20
CA LYS A 50 -5.53 16.21 11.59
C LYS A 50 -5.94 14.74 11.61
N LEU A 51 -6.86 14.34 10.73
CA LEU A 51 -7.33 12.96 10.64
C LEU A 51 -6.20 12.01 10.20
N ALA A 52 -5.42 12.39 9.20
CA ALA A 52 -4.27 11.61 8.76
C ALA A 52 -3.25 11.40 9.90
N LYS A 53 -2.93 12.45 10.68
CA LYS A 53 -2.06 12.32 11.86
C LYS A 53 -2.62 11.36 12.91
N LEU A 54 -3.92 11.45 13.20
CA LEU A 54 -4.58 10.58 14.18
C LEU A 54 -4.55 9.11 13.75
N LEU A 55 -4.73 8.85 12.45
CA LEU A 55 -4.67 7.50 11.86
C LEU A 55 -3.25 7.06 11.50
N GLN A 56 -2.23 7.88 11.81
CA GLN A 56 -0.82 7.65 11.45
C GLN A 56 -0.61 7.40 9.95
N LEU A 57 -1.41 8.08 9.12
CA LEU A 57 -1.33 8.06 7.67
C LEU A 57 -0.36 9.15 7.19
N SER A 58 0.42 8.85 6.17
CA SER A 58 1.17 9.90 5.47
C SER A 58 0.25 10.76 4.61
N GLU A 59 0.65 12.01 4.37
CA GLU A 59 -0.17 13.02 3.67
C GLU A 59 -0.58 12.62 2.24
N ARG A 60 0.10 11.62 1.66
CA ARG A 60 -0.14 11.11 0.30
C ARG A 60 -1.19 10.00 0.24
N GLN A 61 -1.59 9.45 1.39
CA GLN A 61 -2.58 8.37 1.51
C GLN A 61 -3.95 8.97 1.83
#